data_AF-A0A4W5LYT6-F1
#
_entry.id   AF-A0A4W5LYT6-F1
#
_cell.length_a   1.000
_cell.length_b   1.000
_cell.length_c   1.000
_cell.angle_alpha   90.00
_cell.angle_beta   90.00
_cell.angle_gamma   90.00
#
_symmetry.space_group_name_H-M   'P 1'
#
loop_
_entity.id
_entity.type
_entity.pdbx_description
1 polymer ?
#
loop_
_entity_poly.entity_id
_entity_poly.type
_entity_poly.pdbx_seq_one_letter_code
_entity_poly.pdbx_strand_id
1 'polypeptide(L)'
;MAQGKQKFKAQPGGAKKPQKSKGPRKGGRTIAPKKVKVVQQQQLKKGLEVAIRNKIEEEVTHRASTKLHKRLSVVKGAEVKPTPSKGNNHPSHPAPSTSK
;
A
#
# COMPACT_ATOMS: atom_id res chain seq x y z
N MET A 1 -5.90 -71.18 1.06
CA MET A 1 -6.33 -70.23 0.02
C MET A 1 -6.33 -68.83 0.61
N ALA A 2 -5.56 -67.89 0.06
CA ALA A 2 -5.45 -66.52 0.59
C ALA A 2 -6.58 -65.63 0.05
N GLN A 3 -7.58 -65.32 0.89
CA GLN A 3 -8.58 -64.29 0.59
C GLN A 3 -7.94 -62.91 0.78
N GLY A 4 -7.62 -62.25 -0.34
CA GLY A 4 -7.10 -60.88 -0.34
C GLY A 4 -8.18 -59.86 0.02
N LYS A 5 -7.85 -58.88 0.88
CA LYS A 5 -8.72 -57.75 1.19
C LYS A 5 -8.78 -56.79 0.00
N GLN A 6 -9.95 -56.67 -0.62
CA GLN A 6 -10.22 -55.70 -1.67
C GLN A 6 -10.25 -54.28 -1.10
N LYS A 7 -9.36 -53.40 -1.57
CA LYS A 7 -9.31 -51.99 -1.18
C LYS A 7 -10.21 -51.17 -2.11
N PHE A 8 -11.39 -50.78 -1.64
CA PHE A 8 -12.22 -49.81 -2.36
C PHE A 8 -11.60 -48.40 -2.25
N LYS A 9 -11.45 -47.71 -3.38
CA LYS A 9 -11.14 -46.28 -3.39
C LYS A 9 -12.37 -45.49 -2.92
N ALA A 10 -12.15 -44.57 -1.98
CA ALA A 10 -13.21 -43.67 -1.51
C ALA A 10 -13.64 -42.72 -2.65
N GLN A 11 -14.93 -42.73 -2.97
CA GLN A 11 -15.60 -41.74 -3.82
C GLN A 11 -15.68 -40.38 -3.08
N PRO A 12 -15.50 -39.22 -3.75
CA PRO A 12 -15.60 -37.91 -3.12
C PRO A 12 -17.08 -37.50 -3.05
N GLY A 13 -17.80 -38.06 -2.09
CA GLY A 13 -19.21 -37.72 -1.85
C GLY A 13 -19.49 -37.69 -0.36
N GLY A 14 -19.26 -36.53 0.27
CA GLY A 14 -19.49 -36.37 1.69
C GLY A 14 -19.72 -34.91 2.05
N ALA A 15 -20.92 -34.63 2.56
CA ALA A 15 -21.38 -33.33 3.03
C ALA A 15 -20.28 -32.50 3.71
N LYS A 16 -20.16 -31.22 3.32
CA LYS A 16 -19.25 -30.26 3.96
C LYS A 16 -19.67 -30.07 5.42
N LYS A 17 -19.06 -30.82 6.34
CA LYS A 17 -19.13 -30.53 7.77
C LYS A 17 -18.61 -29.10 7.99
N PRO A 18 -19.25 -28.29 8.86
CA PRO A 18 -18.76 -26.95 9.15
C PRO A 18 -17.33 -27.05 9.68
N GLN A 19 -16.40 -26.51 8.90
CA GLN A 19 -14.98 -26.53 9.21
C GLN A 19 -14.80 -25.74 10.50
N LYS A 20 -14.55 -26.44 11.62
CA LYS A 20 -14.17 -25.82 12.90
C LYS A 20 -13.08 -24.79 12.61
N SER A 21 -13.28 -23.55 13.11
CA SER A 21 -12.32 -22.47 12.97
C SER A 21 -10.95 -23.01 13.39
N LYS A 22 -10.05 -23.14 12.41
CA LYS A 22 -8.68 -23.57 12.67
C LYS A 22 -8.16 -22.59 13.73
N GLY A 23 -7.77 -23.13 14.89
CA GLY A 23 -7.17 -22.34 15.96
C GLY A 23 -5.97 -21.55 15.43
N PRO A 24 -5.39 -20.65 16.25
CA PRO A 24 -4.31 -19.77 15.82
C PRO A 24 -3.27 -20.51 14.98
N ARG A 25 -3.07 -20.05 13.74
CA ARG A 25 -2.15 -20.71 12.79
C ARG A 25 -0.75 -20.73 13.43
N LYS A 26 0.02 -21.79 13.21
CA LYS A 26 1.40 -21.90 13.70
C LYS A 26 2.17 -20.63 13.29
N GLY A 27 2.74 -19.92 14.26
CA GLY A 27 3.42 -18.62 14.07
C GLY A 27 2.53 -17.38 14.16
N GLY A 28 1.21 -17.54 14.28
CA GLY A 28 0.27 -16.45 14.51
C GLY A 28 0.35 -15.94 15.95
N ARG A 29 0.50 -14.62 16.12
CA ARG A 29 0.55 -13.98 17.43
C ARG A 29 -0.85 -13.97 18.05
N THR A 30 -1.16 -14.95 18.90
CA THR A 30 -2.43 -15.00 19.63
C THR A 30 -2.43 -13.91 20.71
N ILE A 31 -3.26 -12.88 20.53
CA ILE A 31 -3.42 -11.83 21.53
C ILE A 31 -4.30 -12.36 22.65
N ALA A 32 -3.79 -12.32 23.89
CA ALA A 32 -4.57 -12.70 25.05
C ALA A 32 -5.84 -11.82 25.14
N PRO A 33 -7.01 -12.38 25.54
CA PRO A 33 -8.28 -11.63 25.56
C PRO A 33 -8.19 -10.27 26.28
N LYS A 34 -7.42 -10.20 27.38
CA LYS A 34 -7.20 -8.96 28.15
C LYS A 34 -6.42 -7.89 27.37
N LYS A 35 -5.52 -8.28 26.46
CA LYS A 35 -4.70 -7.39 25.64
C LYS A 35 -5.38 -6.94 24.34
N VAL A 36 -6.48 -7.60 23.94
CA VAL A 36 -7.24 -7.25 22.72
C VAL A 36 -7.76 -5.81 22.78
N LYS A 37 -8.34 -5.39 23.90
CA LYS A 37 -8.84 -4.03 24.08
C LYS A 37 -7.74 -2.97 23.91
N VAL A 38 -6.58 -3.20 24.52
CA VAL A 38 -5.43 -2.28 24.44
C VAL A 38 -4.91 -2.18 23.02
N VAL A 39 -4.80 -3.32 22.31
CA VAL A 39 -4.33 -3.34 20.91
C VAL A 39 -5.32 -2.63 19.99
N GLN A 40 -6.62 -2.85 20.16
CA GLN A 40 -7.66 -2.13 19.40
C GLN A 40 -7.60 -0.63 19.63
N GLN A 41 -7.47 -0.20 20.90
CA GLN A 41 -7.32 1.22 21.24
C GLN A 41 -6.05 1.83 20.64
N GLN A 42 -4.92 1.11 20.64
CA GLN A 42 -3.69 1.58 20.01
C GLN A 42 -3.83 1.74 18.49
N GLN A 43 -4.47 0.77 17.82
CA GLN A 43 -4.74 0.86 16.39
C GLN A 43 -5.66 2.04 16.07
N LEU A 44 -6.72 2.22 16.85
CA LEU A 44 -7.64 3.34 16.70
C LEU A 44 -6.93 4.68 16.91
N LYS A 45 -6.14 4.81 17.99
CA LYS A 45 -5.35 6.02 18.28
C LYS A 45 -4.40 6.35 17.13
N LYS A 46 -3.64 5.37 16.65
CA LYS A 46 -2.69 5.56 15.55
C LYS A 46 -3.40 5.95 14.25
N GLY A 47 -4.53 5.31 13.96
CA GLY A 47 -5.35 5.63 12.77
C GLY A 47 -5.87 7.07 12.80
N LEU A 48 -6.41 7.50 13.94
CA LEU A 48 -6.90 8.87 14.12
C LEU A 48 -5.78 9.90 14.04
N GLU A 49 -4.63 9.64 14.65
CA GLU A 49 -3.47 10.54 14.62
C GLU A 49 -2.99 10.78 13.17
N VAL A 50 -2.88 9.72 12.37
CA VAL A 50 -2.49 9.83 10.95
C VAL A 50 -3.56 10.56 10.14
N ALA A 51 -4.84 10.23 10.35
CA ALA A 51 -5.94 10.89 9.63
C ALA A 51 -5.99 12.40 9.91
N ILE A 52 -5.78 12.81 11.17
CA ILE A 52 -5.74 14.23 11.56
C ILE A 52 -4.54 14.93 10.92
N ARG A 53 -3.35 14.33 10.95
CA ARG A 53 -2.16 14.91 10.28
C ARG A 53 -2.41 15.12 8.78
N ASN A 54 -2.87 14.08 8.09
CA ASN A 54 -3.16 14.17 6.65
C ASN A 54 -4.20 15.25 6.36
N LYS A 55 -5.25 15.36 7.19
CA LYS A 55 -6.28 16.37 6.99
C LYS A 55 -5.74 17.79 7.17
N ILE A 56 -4.90 18.01 8.18
CA ILE A 56 -4.24 19.30 8.41
C ILE A 56 -3.31 19.63 7.23
N GLU A 57 -2.50 18.67 6.79
CA GLU A 57 -1.58 18.86 5.66
C GLU A 57 -2.35 19.25 4.39
N GLU A 58 -3.40 18.50 4.04
CA GLU A 58 -4.28 18.83 2.91
C GLU A 58 -4.90 20.23 3.04
N GLU A 59 -5.45 20.58 4.20
CA GLU A 59 -6.05 21.88 4.42
C GLU A 59 -5.04 23.02 4.34
N VAL A 60 -3.85 22.85 4.92
CA VAL A 60 -2.78 23.86 4.86
C VAL A 60 -2.32 24.04 3.41
N THR A 61 -2.08 22.95 2.68
CA THR A 61 -1.73 23.00 1.26
C THR A 61 -2.84 23.66 0.43
N HIS A 62 -4.11 23.33 0.68
CA HIS A 62 -5.23 23.92 -0.02
C HIS A 62 -5.37 25.42 0.28
N ARG A 63 -5.26 25.83 1.54
CA ARG A 63 -5.27 27.25 1.95
C ARG A 63 -4.10 28.01 1.33
N ALA A 64 -2.90 27.43 1.30
CA ALA A 64 -1.75 28.05 0.64
C ALA A 64 -1.97 28.18 -0.88
N SER A 65 -2.51 27.15 -1.51
CA SER A 65 -2.76 27.12 -2.96
C SER A 65 -3.87 28.08 -3.41
N THR A 66 -4.86 28.33 -2.55
CA THR A 66 -5.99 29.25 -2.82
C THR A 66 -5.66 30.70 -2.48
N LYS A 67 -4.83 30.95 -1.47
CA LYS A 67 -4.33 32.29 -1.14
C LYS A 67 -3.29 32.82 -2.14
N LEU A 68 -2.67 31.94 -2.93
CA LEU A 68 -1.70 32.36 -3.94
C LEU A 68 -2.44 32.92 -5.16
N HIS A 69 -2.12 34.16 -5.54
CA HIS A 69 -2.75 34.87 -6.65
C HIS A 69 -2.51 34.23 -8.05
N LYS A 70 -1.64 33.21 -8.13
CA LYS A 70 -1.40 32.41 -9.34
C LYS A 70 -1.07 30.98 -8.94
N ARG A 71 -1.75 29.99 -9.53
CA ARG A 71 -1.46 28.56 -9.27
C ARG A 71 -0.09 28.19 -9.84
N LEU A 72 0.76 27.60 -9.01
CA LEU A 72 2.06 27.07 -9.44
C LEU A 72 1.84 25.74 -10.18
N SER A 73 2.36 25.63 -11.40
CA SER A 73 2.47 24.36 -12.11
C SER A 73 3.70 23.62 -11.58
N VAL A 74 3.51 22.40 -11.09
CA VAL A 74 4.65 21.57 -10.65
C VAL A 74 5.41 21.13 -11.90
N VAL A 75 6.56 21.78 -12.17
CA VAL A 75 7.50 21.33 -13.20
C VAL A 75 8.25 20.13 -12.61
N LYS A 76 8.23 18.99 -13.32
CA LYS A 76 8.98 17.79 -12.95
C LYS A 76 10.45 18.18 -12.83
N GLY A 77 10.96 18.25 -11.60
CA GLY A 77 12.38 18.50 -11.34
C GLY A 77 13.22 17.40 -11.98
N ALA A 78 14.29 17.79 -12.67
CA ALA A 78 15.23 16.85 -13.26
C ALA A 78 15.74 15.91 -12.16
N GLU A 79 15.57 14.60 -12.39
CA GLU A 79 16.08 13.56 -11.52
C GLU A 79 17.61 13.69 -11.49
N VAL A 80 18.15 14.15 -10.35
CA VAL A 80 19.60 14.24 -10.16
C VAL A 80 20.16 12.82 -10.08
N LYS A 81 20.64 12.31 -11.21
CA LYS A 81 21.65 11.25 -11.20
C LYS A 81 22.98 11.87 -10.73
N PRO A 82 23.72 11.23 -9.82
CA PRO A 82 25.00 11.76 -9.36
C PRO A 82 26.08 11.44 -10.40
N THR A 83 26.53 12.43 -11.16
CA THR A 83 27.79 12.34 -11.91
C THR A 83 28.52 13.68 -11.93
N PRO A 84 29.86 13.68 -11.85
CA PRO A 84 30.66 14.86 -11.54
C PRO A 84 30.76 15.83 -12.74
N SER A 85 30.81 17.11 -12.38
CA SER A 85 31.00 18.30 -13.20
C SER A 85 32.03 18.18 -14.33
N LYS A 86 31.65 18.63 -15.55
CA LYS A 86 32.51 19.50 -16.38
C LYS A 86 31.76 20.11 -17.58
N GLY A 87 31.94 21.42 -17.75
CA GLY A 87 32.03 22.05 -19.07
C GLY A 87 30.78 22.75 -19.61
N ASN A 88 30.81 24.08 -19.56
CA ASN A 88 30.05 24.97 -20.44
C ASN A 88 30.15 24.50 -21.90
N ASN A 89 29.04 24.53 -22.64
CA ASN A 89 28.96 25.03 -24.02
C ASN A 89 27.49 25.08 -24.46
N HIS A 90 27.00 26.29 -24.71
CA HIS A 90 25.73 26.54 -25.39
C HIS A 90 25.95 26.34 -26.91
N PRO A 91 25.03 25.66 -27.61
CA PRO A 91 24.55 26.27 -28.84
C PRO A 91 23.04 26.10 -29.09
N SER A 92 22.44 27.21 -29.49
CA SER A 92 21.41 27.40 -30.53
C SER A 92 20.21 26.45 -30.63
N HIS A 93 19.02 27.07 -30.53
CA HIS A 93 17.70 26.61 -30.98
C HIS A 93 17.69 25.86 -32.33
N PRO A 94 16.75 24.90 -32.51
CA PRO A 94 16.03 24.72 -33.76
C PRO A 94 14.57 25.25 -33.64
N ALA A 95 14.10 25.88 -34.70
CA ALA A 95 12.81 26.56 -34.81
C ALA A 95 11.60 25.59 -34.69
N PRO A 96 10.42 26.05 -34.20
CA PRO A 96 9.20 25.27 -34.28
C PRO A 96 8.67 25.25 -35.72
N SER A 97 8.48 24.06 -36.26
CA SER A 97 7.80 23.81 -37.52
C SER A 97 6.34 24.27 -37.43
N THR A 98 5.94 25.11 -38.39
CA THR A 98 4.55 25.48 -38.63
C THR A 98 3.84 24.32 -39.32
N SER A 99 2.77 23.81 -38.72
CA SER A 99 1.83 22.91 -39.39
C SER A 99 0.61 23.71 -39.82
N LYS A 100 0.29 23.65 -41.12
CA LYS A 100 -1.04 23.90 -41.68
C LYS A 100 -1.63 22.57 -42.09
#